data_AF-A7XZL1-F1
#
_entry.id   AF-A7XZL1-F1
#
_cell.length_a   1.000
_cell.length_b   1.000
_cell.length_c   1.000
_cell.angle_alpha   90.00
_cell.angle_beta   90.00
_cell.angle_gamma   90.00
#
_symmetry.space_group_name_H-M   'P 1'
#
loop_
_entity.id
_entity.type
_entity.pdbx_description
1 polymer ?
#
loop_
_entity_poly.entity_id
_entity_poly.type
_entity_poly.pdbx_seq_one_letter_code
_entity_poly.pdbx_strand_id
1 'polypeptide(L)' 'TATKYISKVTGREIIARDLNRFHHFKDGM' A
#
# COMPACT_ATOMS: atom_id res chain seq x y z
N THR A 1 -3.33 -7.92 -3.68
CA THR A 1 -4.48 -7.30 -2.98
C THR A 1 -4.80 -5.96 -3.60
N ALA A 2 -6.06 -5.52 -3.56
CA ALA A 2 -6.51 -4.26 -4.17
C ALA A 2 -5.61 -3.05 -3.83
N THR A 3 -5.16 -2.92 -2.57
CA THR A 3 -4.27 -1.83 -2.12
C THR A 3 -2.97 -1.73 -2.91
N LYS A 4 -2.36 -2.87 -3.27
CA LYS A 4 -1.14 -2.95 -4.09
C LYS A 4 -1.41 -2.44 -5.52
N TYR A 5 -2.54 -2.82 -6.11
CA TYR A 5 -2.95 -2.31 -7.42
C TYR A 5 -3.28 -0.81 -7.38
N ILE A 6 -3.94 -0.35 -6.32
CA ILE A 6 -4.26 1.07 -6.12
C ILE A 6 -2.97 1.89 -6.00
N SER A 7 -1.97 1.43 -5.23
CA SER A 7 -0.66 2.09 -5.15
C SER A 7 0.00 2.20 -6.54
N LYS A 8 -0.04 1.11 -7.34
CA LYS A 8 0.52 1.08 -8.69
C LYS A 8 -0.16 2.05 -9.68
N VAL A 9 -1.49 2.13 -9.69
CA VAL A 9 -2.22 2.99 -10.63
C VAL A 9 -2.22 4.47 -10.21
N THR A 10 -2.16 4.74 -8.91
CA THR A 10 -2.15 6.11 -8.39
C THR A 10 -0.75 6.70 -8.31
N GLY A 11 0.31 5.87 -8.42
CA GLY A 11 1.70 6.29 -8.28
C GLY A 11 2.02 6.87 -6.91
N ARG A 12 1.26 6.49 -5.88
CA ARG A 12 1.39 7.00 -4.51
C ARG A 12 1.69 5.86 -3.55
N GLU A 13 2.50 6.17 -2.54
CA GLU A 13 2.72 5.28 -1.40
C GLU A 13 1.45 5.18 -0.57
N ILE A 14 1.08 3.96 -0.20
CA ILE A 14 -0.05 3.68 0.69
C ILE A 14 0.48 3.01 1.95
N ILE A 15 0.23 3.63 3.10
CA ILE A 15 0.59 3.08 4.40
C ILE A 15 -0.68 2.51 5.04
N ALA A 16 -0.73 1.19 5.19
CA ALA A 16 -1.82 0.50 5.88
C ALA A 16 -1.38 0.09 7.28
N ARG A 17 -2.18 0.42 8.30
CA ARG A 17 -1.91 0.02 9.69
C ARG A 17 -2.89 -1.05 10.12
N ASP A 18 -2.36 -2.13 10.68
CA ASP A 18 -3.14 -3.06 11.50
C ASP A 18 -2.73 -2.95 12.98
N LEU A 19 -3.35 -3.78 13.82
CA LEU A 19 -3.21 -3.73 15.28
C LEU A 19 -1.76 -3.75 15.77
N ASN A 20 -0.83 -4.38 15.03
CA ASN A 20 0.55 -4.55 15.47
C ASN A 20 1.59 -4.10 14.43
N ARG A 21 1.20 -3.73 13.22
CA ARG A 21 2.14 -3.45 12.13
C ARG A 21 1.67 -2.35 11.18
N PHE A 22 2.65 -1.65 10.61
CA PHE A 22 2.48 -0.83 9.41
C PHE A 22 2.99 -1.59 8.17
N HIS A 23 2.20 -1.55 7.12
CA HIS A 23 2.51 -2.07 5.79
C HIS A 23 2.68 -0.89 4.86
N HIS A 24 3.84 -0.80 4.24
CA HIS A 24 4.16 0.23 3.26
C HIS A 24 4.04 -0.40 1.88
N PHE A 25 3.09 0.10 1.09
CA PHE A 25 2.92 -0.30 -0.30
C PHE A 25 3.43 0.84 -1.18
N LYS A 26 4.57 0.61 -1.83
CA LYS A 26 5.20 1.56 -2.75
C LYS A 26 5.24 0.92 -4.14
N ASP A 27 4.85 1.68 -5.16
CA ASP A 27 4.84 1.24 -6.57
C ASP A 27 4.06 -0.07 -6.82
N GLY A 28 3.11 -0.35 -5.93
CA GLY A 28 2.39 -1.60 -5.90
C GLY A 28 3.25 -2.83 -5.64
N MET A 29 4.11 -2.81 -4.61
CA MET A 29 4.66 -4.02 -3.99
C MET A 29 4.17 -4.26 -2.57
#